data_AF-A0A223NV57-F1
#
_entry.id   AF-A0A223NV57-F1
#
_cell.length_a   1.000
_cell.length_b   1.000
_cell.length_c   1.000
_cell.angle_alpha   90.00
_cell.angle_beta   90.00
_cell.angle_gamma   90.00
#
_symmetry.space_group_name_H-M   'P 1'
#
loop_
_entity.id
_entity.type
_entity.pdbx_description
1 polymer ?
#
loop_
_entity_poly.entity_id
_entity_poly.type
_entity_poly.pdbx_seq_one_letter_code
_entity_poly.pdbx_strand_id
1 'polypeptide(L)'
;MRIKTIIIIVITILLTIVLMQNTGRVNFDFLWATFWMSKLVVLLFVAVISFILGVLVGRPKRVKRLGGDYIEPDLKKDSSNTLSSEDNDYIN
;
A
#
# COMPACT_ATOMS: atom_id res chain seq x y z
N MET A 1 17.61 -19.19 -28.34
CA MET A 1 17.09 -18.22 -27.34
C MET A 1 17.64 -18.56 -25.97
N ARG A 2 17.92 -17.56 -25.13
CA ARG A 2 18.37 -17.81 -23.74
C ARG A 2 17.19 -18.36 -22.94
N ILE A 3 17.45 -19.21 -21.95
CA ILE A 3 16.41 -19.84 -21.11
C ILE A 3 15.42 -18.81 -20.54
N LYS A 4 15.92 -17.62 -20.17
CA LYS A 4 15.11 -16.49 -19.68
C LYS A 4 14.05 -16.03 -20.69
N THR A 5 14.40 -15.99 -21.98
CA THR A 5 13.46 -15.60 -23.05
C THR A 5 12.35 -16.63 -23.22
N ILE A 6 12.69 -17.92 -23.18
CA ILE A 6 11.71 -19.01 -23.28
C ILE A 6 10.75 -18.95 -22.10
N ILE A 7 11.27 -18.76 -20.88
CA ILE A 7 10.44 -18.62 -19.67
C ILE A 7 9.49 -17.43 -19.78
N ILE A 8 9.97 -16.25 -20.21
CA ILE A 8 9.12 -15.06 -20.38
C ILE A 8 8.00 -15.33 -21.40
N ILE A 9 8.32 -15.98 -22.52
CA ILE A 9 7.32 -16.31 -23.55
C ILE A 9 6.25 -17.25 -22.98
N VAL A 10 6.66 -18.32 -22.29
CA VAL A 10 5.73 -19.27 -21.68
C VAL A 10 4.81 -18.57 -20.67
N ILE A 11 5.37 -17.75 -19.79
CA ILE A 11 4.59 -16.97 -18.80
C ILE A 11 3.60 -16.05 -19.53
N THR A 12 4.03 -15.37 -20.59
CA THR A 12 3.18 -14.43 -21.34
C THR A 12 2.00 -15.15 -22.01
N ILE A 13 2.25 -16.31 -22.62
CA ILE A 13 1.19 -17.15 -23.23
C ILE A 13 0.20 -17.61 -22.16
N LEU A 14 0.70 -18.14 -21.04
CA LEU A 14 -0.14 -18.59 -19.93
C LEU A 14 -0.98 -17.44 -19.36
N LEU A 15 -0.37 -16.28 -19.12
CA LEU A 15 -1.07 -15.09 -18.65
C LEU A 15 -2.17 -14.68 -19.63
N THR A 16 -1.89 -14.69 -20.92
CA THR A 16 -2.88 -14.36 -21.96
C THR A 16 -4.06 -15.32 -21.94
N ILE A 17 -3.82 -16.62 -21.79
CA ILE A 17 -4.88 -17.64 -21.68
C ILE A 17 -5.74 -17.39 -20.44
N VAL A 18 -5.11 -17.15 -19.29
CA VAL A 18 -5.83 -16.86 -18.04
C VAL A 18 -6.71 -15.62 -18.20
N LEU A 19 -6.19 -14.56 -18.83
CA LEU A 19 -6.98 -13.35 -19.10
C LEU A 19 -8.17 -13.69 -20.00
N MET A 20 -7.96 -14.37 -21.13
CA MET A 20 -9.03 -14.75 -22.07
C MET A 20 -10.11 -15.61 -21.41
N GLN A 21 -9.73 -16.55 -20.53
CA GLN A 21 -10.70 -17.41 -19.82
C GLN A 21 -11.54 -16.64 -18.80
N ASN A 22 -11.03 -15.51 -18.31
CA ASN A 22 -11.68 -14.72 -17.25
C ASN A 22 -12.34 -13.43 -17.78
N THR A 23 -12.45 -13.23 -19.09
CA THR A 23 -13.24 -12.11 -19.67
C THR A 23 -14.75 -12.30 -19.57
N GLY A 24 -15.22 -13.37 -18.93
CA GLY A 24 -16.64 -13.63 -18.69
C GLY A 24 -17.35 -12.43 -18.04
N ARG A 25 -18.63 -12.25 -18.42
CA ARG A 25 -19.46 -11.12 -17.98
C ARG A 25 -19.97 -11.33 -16.55
N VAL A 26 -19.97 -10.25 -15.78
CA VAL A 26 -20.58 -10.11 -14.46
C VAL A 26 -21.57 -8.95 -14.56
N ASN A 27 -22.79 -9.19 -14.10
CA ASN A 27 -23.85 -8.19 -14.09
C ASN A 27 -23.86 -7.48 -12.73
N PHE A 28 -23.96 -6.16 -12.76
CA PHE A 28 -24.14 -5.32 -11.60
C PHE A 28 -25.45 -4.55 -11.76
N ASP A 29 -26.38 -4.82 -10.87
CA ASP A 29 -27.63 -4.07 -10.80
C ASP A 29 -27.47 -2.95 -9.78
N PHE A 30 -27.61 -1.71 -10.23
CA PHE A 30 -27.58 -0.53 -9.38
C PHE A 30 -28.86 0.28 -9.59
N LEU A 31 -29.73 0.25 -8.58
CA LEU A 31 -31.08 0.83 -8.60
C LEU A 31 -31.91 0.30 -9.78
N TRP A 32 -31.91 1.02 -10.91
CA TRP A 32 -32.72 0.72 -12.10
C TRP A 32 -31.86 0.41 -13.33
N ALA A 33 -30.53 0.34 -13.18
CA ALA A 33 -29.60 0.14 -14.28
C ALA A 33 -28.78 -1.13 -14.09
N THR A 34 -28.64 -1.92 -15.15
CA THR A 34 -27.79 -3.12 -15.20
C THR A 34 -26.53 -2.82 -16.01
N PHE A 35 -25.38 -2.97 -15.37
CA PHE A 35 -24.06 -2.79 -15.97
C PHE A 35 -23.35 -4.13 -16.13
N TRP A 36 -22.53 -4.22 -17.17
CA TRP A 36 -21.87 -5.45 -17.59
C TRP A 36 -20.38 -5.18 -17.52
N MET A 37 -19.67 -5.92 -16.69
CA MET A 37 -18.21 -5.82 -16.58
C MET A 37 -17.58 -7.20 -16.65
N SER A 38 -16.34 -7.29 -17.13
CA SER A 38 -15.63 -8.56 -17.09
C SER A 38 -15.19 -8.89 -15.66
N LYS A 39 -15.11 -10.18 -15.32
CA LYS A 39 -14.60 -10.63 -14.01
C LYS A 39 -13.23 -10.03 -13.68
N LEU A 40 -12.38 -9.87 -14.70
CA LEU A 40 -11.06 -9.24 -14.57
C LEU A 40 -11.13 -7.79 -14.08
N VAL A 41 -12.02 -6.98 -14.69
CA VAL A 41 -12.17 -5.56 -14.33
C VAL A 41 -12.64 -5.43 -12.88
N VAL A 42 -13.58 -6.28 -12.47
CA VAL A 42 -14.08 -6.32 -11.09
C VAL A 42 -12.97 -6.68 -10.12
N LEU A 43 -12.20 -7.74 -10.42
CA LEU A 43 -11.11 -8.20 -9.55
C LEU A 43 -10.03 -7.12 -9.41
N LEU A 44 -9.64 -6.48 -10.52
CA LEU A 44 -8.66 -5.39 -10.50
C LEU A 44 -9.16 -4.20 -9.66
N PHE A 45 -10.43 -3.81 -9.84
CA PHE A 45 -11.03 -2.70 -9.11
C PHE A 45 -11.05 -2.96 -7.59
N VAL A 46 -11.47 -4.17 -7.18
CA VAL A 46 -11.48 -4.57 -5.77
C VAL A 46 -10.06 -4.61 -5.19
N ALA A 47 -9.09 -5.13 -5.95
CA ALA A 47 -7.69 -5.18 -5.52
C ALA A 47 -7.12 -3.77 -5.30
N VAL A 48 -7.38 -2.84 -6.23
CA VAL A 48 -6.92 -1.44 -6.12
C VAL A 48 -7.56 -0.74 -4.91
N ILE A 49 -8.88 -0.88 -4.72
CA ILE A 49 -9.57 -0.28 -3.57
C ILE A 49 -9.02 -0.85 -2.25
N SER A 50 -8.90 -2.18 -2.17
CA SER A 50 -8.40 -2.85 -0.97
C SER A 50 -6.96 -2.47 -0.66
N PHE A 51 -6.12 -2.30 -1.69
CA PHE A 51 -4.76 -1.81 -1.55
C PHE A 51 -4.73 -0.38 -1.00
N ILE A 52 -5.52 0.54 -1.57
CA ILE A 52 -5.59 1.94 -1.10
C ILE A 52 -6.07 1.99 0.36
N LEU A 53 -7.14 1.26 0.69
CA LEU A 53 -7.65 1.17 2.06
C LEU A 53 -6.62 0.56 3.00
N GLY A 54 -5.93 -0.51 2.57
CA GLY A 54 -4.87 -1.14 3.34
C GLY A 54 -3.71 -0.20 3.63
N VAL A 55 -3.28 0.60 2.64
CA VAL A 55 -2.25 1.63 2.84
C VAL A 55 -2.74 2.74 3.77
N LEU A 56 -3.99 3.19 3.62
CA LEU A 56 -4.53 4.28 4.44
C LEU A 56 -4.69 3.86 5.91
N VAL A 57 -5.17 2.64 6.16
CA VAL A 57 -5.33 2.06 7.50
C VAL A 57 -3.98 1.67 8.10
N GLY A 58 -3.10 1.09 7.28
CA GLY A 58 -1.76 0.67 7.69
C GLY A 58 -0.78 1.83 7.90
N ARG A 59 -1.12 3.06 7.49
CA ARG A 59 -0.26 4.23 7.71
C ARG A 59 -0.13 4.47 9.22
N PRO A 60 1.07 4.30 9.81
CA PRO A 60 1.26 4.52 11.24
C PRO A 60 0.96 5.99 11.53
N LYS A 61 -0.17 6.26 12.20
CA LYS A 61 -0.42 7.58 12.76
C LYS A 61 0.57 7.78 13.89
N ARG A 62 1.35 8.86 13.82
CA ARG A 62 2.06 9.33 15.02
C ARG A 62 1.01 9.53 16.11
N VAL A 63 1.16 8.78 17.20
CA VAL A 63 0.33 8.95 18.37
C VAL A 63 0.53 10.38 18.87
N LYS A 64 -0.43 11.26 18.57
CA LYS A 64 -0.53 12.55 19.28
C LYS A 64 -0.99 12.21 20.68
N ARG A 65 -0.05 12.06 21.61
CA ARG A 65 -0.39 12.06 23.03
C ARG A 65 -0.98 13.44 23.35
N LEU A 66 -2.14 13.45 24.00
CA LEU A 66 -2.73 14.67 24.55
C LEU A 66 -1.84 15.08 25.73
N GLY A 67 -1.03 16.12 25.52
CA GLY A 67 0.03 16.55 26.43
C GLY A 67 1.25 16.89 25.60
N GLY A 68 1.45 18.19 25.36
CA GLY A 68 2.40 18.71 24.38
C GLY A 68 3.81 18.19 24.60
N ASP A 69 4.28 17.39 23.66
CA ASP A 69 5.58 17.59 23.04
C ASP A 69 5.68 16.75 21.78
N TYR A 70 6.08 17.40 20.69
CA TYR A 70 6.30 16.74 19.42
C TYR A 70 7.66 16.05 19.47
N ILE A 71 7.68 14.74 19.71
CA ILE A 71 8.89 13.96 19.43
C ILE A 71 9.00 13.85 17.89
N GLU A 72 9.90 14.65 17.31
CA GLU A 72 10.42 14.39 15.97
C GLU A 72 10.98 12.96 15.93
N PRO A 73 10.82 12.20 14.83
CA PRO A 73 11.46 10.91 14.74
C PRO A 73 12.93 11.23 14.49
N ASP A 74 13.71 11.23 15.57
CA ASP A 74 15.12 11.59 15.55
C ASP A 74 15.86 10.70 14.55
N LEU A 75 16.03 11.25 13.35
CA LEU A 75 16.94 10.76 12.35
C LEU A 75 18.33 11.12 12.85
N LYS A 76 18.90 10.22 13.65
CA LYS A 76 20.32 10.21 14.01
C LYS A 76 20.85 11.55 14.54
N LYS A 77 20.95 11.68 15.86
CA LYS A 77 22.12 12.32 16.43
C LYS A 77 22.68 11.55 17.62
N ASP A 78 23.64 10.71 17.26
CA ASP A 78 24.66 10.19 18.17
C ASP A 78 25.42 11.39 18.76
N SER A 79 25.07 11.79 19.99
CA SER A 79 25.93 12.56 20.89
C SER A 79 25.29 12.64 22.27
N SER A 80 25.63 11.67 23.12
CA SER A 80 25.80 11.66 24.59
C SER A 80 25.29 12.80 25.50
N ASN A 81 24.28 13.60 25.12
CA ASN A 81 23.72 14.63 26.00
C ASN A 81 22.21 14.43 26.12
N THR A 82 21.86 13.56 27.07
CA THR A 82 20.49 13.27 27.50
C THR A 82 19.92 14.32 28.47
N LEU A 83 20.66 15.40 28.76
CA LEU A 83 20.22 16.47 29.65
C LEU A 83 19.55 17.59 28.86
N SER A 84 18.46 18.13 29.42
CA SER A 84 17.77 19.29 28.86
C SER A 84 18.64 20.54 28.97
N SER A 85 18.38 21.54 28.13
CA SER A 85 19.12 22.81 28.19
C SER A 85 18.99 23.51 29.55
N GLU A 86 17.85 23.35 30.24
CA GLU A 86 17.65 23.87 31.60
C GLU A 86 18.50 23.12 32.65
N ASP A 87 18.71 21.81 32.50
CA ASP A 87 19.49 21.03 33.46
C ASP A 87 21.00 21.30 33.39
N ASN A 88 21.50 21.81 32.25
CA ASN A 88 22.93 22.09 32.06
C ASN A 88 23.42 23.25 32.94
N ASP A 89 22.55 24.20 33.29
CA ASP A 89 22.89 25.36 34.13
C ASP A 89 23.11 24.99 35.61
N TYR A 90 22.71 23.79 36.04
CA TYR A 90 22.87 23.31 37.41
C TYR A 90 24.19 22.59 37.69
N ILE A 91 24.95 22.26 36.65
CA ILE A 91 26.19 21.46 36.76
C ILE A 91 27.46 22.34 36.71
N ASN A 92 27.32 23.63 36.38
CA ASN A 92 28.41 24.62 36.36
C ASN A 92 28.34 25.56 37.56
#